data_AF-A0A7Y0B2L1-F1
#
_entry.id   AF-A0A7Y0B2L1-F1
#
_cell.length_a   1.000
_cell.length_b   1.000
_cell.length_c   1.000
_cell.angle_alpha   90.00
_cell.angle_beta   90.00
_cell.angle_gamma   90.00
#
_symmetry.space_group_name_H-M   'P 1'
#
loop_
_entity.id
_entity.type
_entity.pdbx_description
1 polymer ?
#
loop_
_entity_poly.entity_id
_entity_poly.type
_entity_poly.pdbx_seq_one_letter_code
_entity_poly.pdbx_strand_id
1 'polypeptide(L)'
;MGHWFSRNILEPGKLPMLLALTSFVLTFLLTRTVTRLIRAGKGPFRNVSSGGLHIHHVVPGVVLTVLGGFGAVASGRHGFGAAAFAVVFGIGAGLVLDEFALILHLDDVYWSEEGRQSVEVVVLTAALVLLPLSGFSPLGVDDVTEEERQDRVGFLLTLALNFLFILVTLVKGKLRMALVGVFVPFVALVGAVRLARPGSWWWRHLYRRRHRARARGTVRAYRHDKRWTRVRRKVQDLIGGFQERVPGRGTGSS
;
A
#
# COMPACT_ATOMS: atom_id res chain seq x y z
N MET A 1 -18.55 23.98 8.35
CA MET A 1 -18.16 22.65 7.82
C MET A 1 -18.91 22.30 6.52
N GLY A 2 -20.25 22.43 6.47
CA GLY A 2 -21.04 22.05 5.28
C GLY A 2 -20.62 22.71 3.96
N HIS A 3 -20.33 24.02 3.97
CA HIS A 3 -19.95 24.75 2.75
C HIS A 3 -18.59 24.31 2.15
N TRP A 4 -17.62 23.91 2.99
CA TRP A 4 -16.34 23.39 2.51
C TRP A 4 -16.49 21.99 1.90
N PHE A 5 -17.27 21.13 2.56
CA PHE A 5 -17.50 19.76 2.08
C PHE A 5 -18.26 19.75 0.76
N SER A 6 -19.28 20.61 0.61
CA SER A 6 -20.00 20.76 -0.65
C SER A 6 -19.06 21.16 -1.79
N ARG A 7 -18.28 22.25 -1.62
CA ARG A 7 -17.38 22.75 -2.67
C ARG A 7 -16.22 21.83 -3.02
N ASN A 8 -15.67 21.11 -2.04
CA ASN A 8 -14.44 20.33 -2.26
C ASN A 8 -14.69 18.87 -2.57
N ILE A 9 -15.85 18.31 -2.19
CA ILE A 9 -16.15 16.88 -2.29
C ILE A 9 -17.40 16.59 -3.11
N LEU A 10 -18.52 17.28 -2.84
CA LEU A 10 -19.80 17.01 -3.52
C LEU A 10 -19.83 17.60 -4.93
N GLU A 11 -19.61 18.91 -5.06
CA GLU A 11 -19.66 19.64 -6.34
C GLU A 11 -18.63 19.12 -7.36
N PRO A 12 -17.39 18.75 -6.99
CA PRO A 12 -16.43 18.19 -7.94
C PRO A 12 -16.66 16.70 -8.29
N GLY A 13 -17.71 16.07 -7.73
CA GLY A 13 -18.03 14.66 -7.92
C GLY A 13 -17.00 13.70 -7.31
N LYS A 14 -16.34 14.10 -6.21
CA LYS A 14 -15.33 13.28 -5.51
C LYS A 14 -15.94 12.36 -4.44
N LEU A 15 -17.23 12.52 -4.14
CA LEU A 15 -17.91 11.72 -3.13
C LEU A 15 -17.76 10.20 -3.34
N PRO A 16 -17.97 9.63 -4.54
CA PRO A 16 -17.76 8.19 -4.76
C PRO A 16 -16.33 7.76 -4.41
N MET A 17 -15.32 8.53 -4.84
CA MET A 17 -13.91 8.24 -4.54
C MET A 17 -13.61 8.24 -3.03
N LEU A 18 -14.19 9.20 -2.28
CA LEU A 18 -14.03 9.27 -0.83
C LEU A 18 -14.67 8.05 -0.14
N LEU A 19 -15.86 7.64 -0.60
CA LEU A 19 -16.56 6.47 -0.09
C LEU A 19 -15.82 5.16 -0.40
N ALA A 20 -15.26 5.02 -1.61
CA ALA A 20 -14.40 3.90 -1.98
C ALA A 20 -13.17 3.82 -1.07
N LEU A 21 -12.47 4.93 -0.85
CA LEU A 21 -11.30 4.96 0.03
C LEU A 21 -11.66 4.61 1.48
N THR A 22 -12.77 5.17 1.98
CA THR A 22 -13.20 4.95 3.37
C THR A 22 -13.59 3.50 3.60
N SER A 23 -14.42 2.93 2.71
CA SER A 23 -14.82 1.52 2.78
C SER A 23 -13.63 0.58 2.62
N PHE A 24 -12.69 0.87 1.71
CA PHE A 24 -11.42 0.16 1.56
C PHE A 24 -10.62 0.09 2.87
N VAL A 25 -10.34 1.23 3.50
CA VAL A 25 -9.55 1.28 4.74
C VAL A 25 -10.29 0.57 5.87
N LEU A 26 -11.59 0.80 6.03
CA LEU A 26 -12.39 0.16 7.08
C LEU A 26 -12.42 -1.35 6.91
N THR A 27 -12.67 -1.86 5.71
CA THR A 27 -12.69 -3.30 5.43
C THR A 27 -11.33 -3.93 5.73
N PHE A 28 -10.23 -3.31 5.32
CA PHE A 28 -8.88 -3.79 5.66
C PHE A 28 -8.64 -3.84 7.18
N LEU A 29 -8.98 -2.77 7.90
CA LEU A 29 -8.79 -2.74 9.36
C LEU A 29 -9.66 -3.77 10.08
N LEU A 30 -10.90 -3.95 9.65
CA LEU A 30 -11.84 -4.91 10.21
C LEU A 30 -11.36 -6.35 9.98
N THR A 31 -11.03 -6.71 8.74
CA THR A 31 -10.55 -8.05 8.37
C THR A 31 -9.26 -8.39 9.12
N ARG A 32 -8.32 -7.43 9.20
CA ARG A 32 -7.10 -7.56 9.99
C ARG A 32 -7.36 -7.73 11.48
N THR A 33 -8.34 -7.03 12.02
CA THR A 33 -8.72 -7.14 13.44
C THR A 33 -9.38 -8.49 13.73
N VAL A 34 -10.29 -8.94 12.87
CA VAL A 34 -10.96 -10.23 13.00
C VAL A 34 -9.97 -11.38 12.90
N THR A 35 -9.07 -11.37 11.91
CA THR A 35 -8.02 -12.41 11.79
C THR A 35 -7.10 -12.43 13.00
N ARG A 36 -6.77 -11.26 13.57
CA ARG A 36 -6.02 -11.16 14.83
C ARG A 36 -6.78 -11.75 16.02
N LEU A 37 -8.07 -11.46 16.13
CA LEU A 37 -8.92 -11.96 17.23
C LEU A 37 -9.07 -13.48 17.15
N ILE A 38 -9.30 -14.04 15.95
CA ILE A 38 -9.35 -15.49 15.71
C ILE A 38 -8.01 -16.13 16.12
N ARG A 39 -6.87 -15.58 15.68
CA ARG A 39 -5.54 -16.10 16.04
C ARG A 39 -5.23 -16.00 17.54
N ALA A 40 -5.76 -14.97 18.21
CA ALA A 40 -5.62 -14.79 19.66
C ALA A 40 -6.62 -15.62 20.48
N GLY A 41 -7.51 -16.39 19.83
CA GLY A 41 -8.57 -17.15 20.50
C GLY A 41 -9.61 -16.26 21.21
N LYS A 42 -9.75 -15.00 20.80
CA LYS A 42 -10.64 -14.01 21.45
C LYS A 42 -11.86 -13.71 20.58
N GLY A 43 -13.05 -13.76 21.18
CA GLY A 43 -14.32 -13.41 20.54
C GLY A 43 -15.06 -14.59 19.90
N PRO A 44 -16.29 -14.37 19.38
CA PRO A 44 -17.14 -15.43 18.82
C PRO A 44 -16.72 -15.87 17.40
N PHE A 45 -15.66 -15.26 16.84
CA PHE A 45 -15.25 -15.47 15.46
C PHE A 45 -14.53 -16.80 15.29
N ARG A 46 -14.86 -17.53 14.22
CA ARG A 46 -14.23 -18.81 13.84
C ARG A 46 -13.85 -18.76 12.37
N ASN A 47 -12.84 -19.56 11.98
CA ASN A 47 -12.53 -19.74 10.57
C ASN A 47 -13.75 -20.35 9.86
N VAL A 48 -14.13 -19.77 8.73
CA VAL A 48 -15.15 -20.35 7.85
C VAL A 48 -14.45 -21.37 6.97
N SER A 49 -14.69 -22.65 7.23
CA SER A 49 -14.21 -23.76 6.40
C SER A 49 -15.41 -24.53 5.87
N SER A 50 -15.52 -24.65 4.55
CA SER A 50 -16.50 -25.52 3.89
C SER A 50 -15.75 -26.70 3.28
N GLY A 51 -15.99 -27.92 3.77
CA GLY A 51 -15.57 -29.17 3.11
C GLY A 51 -14.07 -29.34 2.82
N GLY A 52 -13.16 -28.77 3.63
CA GLY A 52 -11.71 -28.88 3.42
C GLY A 52 -11.10 -27.85 2.45
N LEU A 53 -11.92 -26.97 1.85
CA LEU A 53 -11.45 -25.86 1.03
C LEU A 53 -11.50 -24.56 1.85
N HIS A 54 -10.32 -24.01 2.17
CA HIS A 54 -10.20 -22.68 2.77
C HIS A 54 -10.46 -21.62 1.69
N ILE A 55 -11.69 -21.11 1.61
CA ILE A 55 -11.99 -19.96 0.75
C ILE A 55 -11.39 -18.72 1.41
N HIS A 56 -10.27 -18.26 0.87
CA HIS A 56 -9.70 -16.98 1.24
C HIS A 56 -10.68 -15.86 0.87
N HIS A 57 -10.83 -14.89 1.76
CA HIS A 57 -11.72 -13.74 1.56
C HIS A 57 -11.29 -12.86 0.36
N VAL A 58 -10.11 -13.11 -0.23
CA VAL A 58 -9.70 -12.59 -1.53
C VAL A 58 -10.69 -12.95 -2.65
N VAL A 59 -11.31 -14.13 -2.64
CA VAL A 59 -12.22 -14.58 -3.72
C VAL A 59 -13.49 -13.73 -3.78
N PRO A 60 -14.28 -13.59 -2.69
CA PRO A 60 -15.38 -12.63 -2.68
C PRO A 60 -14.88 -11.20 -2.86
N GLY A 61 -13.66 -10.88 -2.40
CA GLY A 61 -13.00 -9.60 -2.67
C GLY A 61 -12.91 -9.27 -4.16
N VAL A 62 -12.39 -10.19 -4.98
CA VAL A 62 -12.28 -10.01 -6.44
C VAL A 62 -13.66 -9.78 -7.07
N VAL A 63 -14.66 -10.58 -6.68
CA VAL A 63 -16.04 -10.43 -7.20
C VAL A 63 -16.60 -9.04 -6.88
N LEU A 64 -16.44 -8.57 -5.64
CA LEU A 64 -16.89 -7.24 -5.23
C LEU A 64 -16.11 -6.12 -5.94
N THR A 65 -14.79 -6.28 -6.13
CA THR A 65 -13.98 -5.30 -6.88
C THR A 65 -14.45 -5.20 -8.33
N VAL A 66 -14.74 -6.31 -8.99
CA VAL A 66 -15.22 -6.32 -10.39
C VAL A 66 -16.61 -5.68 -10.48
N LEU A 67 -17.56 -6.11 -9.64
CA LEU A 67 -18.92 -5.58 -9.63
C LEU A 67 -18.95 -4.09 -9.29
N GLY A 68 -18.24 -3.68 -8.24
CA GLY A 68 -18.13 -2.28 -7.84
C GLY A 68 -17.42 -1.44 -8.89
N GLY A 69 -16.38 -1.98 -9.54
CA GLY A 69 -15.63 -1.27 -10.59
C GLY A 69 -16.49 -0.99 -11.82
N PHE A 70 -17.09 -2.03 -12.41
CA PHE A 70 -17.97 -1.85 -13.57
C PHE A 70 -19.23 -1.06 -13.23
N GLY A 71 -19.83 -1.27 -12.06
CA GLY A 71 -20.97 -0.49 -11.61
C GLY A 71 -20.64 0.99 -11.41
N ALA A 72 -19.46 1.32 -10.90
CA ALA A 72 -18.99 2.70 -10.78
C ALA A 72 -18.76 3.35 -12.15
N VAL A 73 -18.20 2.61 -13.11
CA VAL A 73 -18.05 3.05 -14.51
C VAL A 73 -19.42 3.30 -15.16
N ALA A 74 -20.39 2.43 -14.91
CA ALA A 74 -21.74 2.56 -15.47
C ALA A 74 -22.58 3.70 -14.84
N SER A 75 -22.28 4.09 -13.60
CA SER A 75 -23.14 5.02 -12.83
C SER A 75 -22.74 6.50 -12.93
N GLY A 76 -21.64 6.83 -13.61
CA GLY A 76 -21.15 8.21 -13.72
C GLY A 76 -20.60 8.77 -12.40
N ARG A 77 -20.51 10.11 -12.28
CA ARG A 77 -19.84 10.80 -11.16
C ARG A 77 -20.75 11.17 -9.98
N HIS A 78 -22.06 11.15 -10.18
CA HIS A 78 -23.05 11.64 -9.21
C HIS A 78 -24.18 10.62 -9.02
N GLY A 79 -24.89 10.75 -7.90
CA GLY A 79 -26.06 9.93 -7.60
C GLY A 79 -25.76 8.69 -6.74
N PHE A 80 -26.83 8.04 -6.31
CA PHE A 80 -26.77 6.90 -5.40
C PHE A 80 -26.00 5.71 -5.98
N GLY A 81 -26.19 5.40 -7.27
CA GLY A 81 -25.49 4.30 -7.93
C GLY A 81 -23.97 4.43 -7.85
N ALA A 82 -23.44 5.62 -8.18
CA ALA A 82 -22.01 5.91 -8.11
C ALA A 82 -21.46 5.72 -6.68
N ALA A 83 -22.19 6.19 -5.67
CA ALA A 83 -21.81 6.03 -4.27
C ALA A 83 -21.85 4.56 -3.82
N ALA A 84 -22.92 3.83 -4.16
CA ALA A 84 -23.10 2.43 -3.78
C ALA A 84 -22.01 1.52 -4.39
N PHE A 85 -21.78 1.65 -5.69
CA PHE A 85 -20.75 0.85 -6.37
C PHE A 85 -19.33 1.22 -5.93
N ALA A 86 -19.08 2.48 -5.58
CA ALA A 86 -17.81 2.88 -4.99
C ALA A 86 -17.55 2.21 -3.62
N VAL A 87 -18.58 2.12 -2.76
CA VAL A 87 -18.48 1.37 -1.49
C VAL A 87 -18.21 -0.11 -1.75
N VAL A 88 -18.96 -0.74 -2.66
CA VAL A 88 -18.77 -2.15 -3.04
C VAL A 88 -17.34 -2.38 -3.56
N PHE A 89 -16.85 -1.50 -4.42
CA PHE A 89 -15.49 -1.54 -4.94
C PHE A 89 -14.45 -1.45 -3.82
N GLY A 90 -14.61 -0.49 -2.91
CA GLY A 90 -13.69 -0.30 -1.79
C GLY A 90 -13.64 -1.51 -0.86
N ILE A 91 -14.79 -2.09 -0.51
CA ILE A 91 -14.86 -3.34 0.27
C ILE A 91 -14.10 -4.45 -0.44
N GLY A 92 -14.36 -4.68 -1.74
CA GLY A 92 -13.69 -5.72 -2.51
C GLY A 92 -12.18 -5.53 -2.54
N ALA A 93 -11.71 -4.32 -2.83
CA ALA A 93 -10.29 -4.00 -2.86
C ALA A 93 -9.63 -4.20 -1.49
N GLY A 94 -10.34 -3.89 -0.39
CA GLY A 94 -9.85 -4.07 0.97
C GLY A 94 -9.63 -5.53 1.32
N LEU A 95 -10.56 -6.40 0.92
CA LEU A 95 -10.45 -7.85 1.07
C LEU A 95 -9.32 -8.43 0.23
N VAL A 96 -9.16 -7.97 -1.02
CA VAL A 96 -8.09 -8.44 -1.89
C VAL A 96 -6.71 -8.07 -1.35
N LEU A 97 -6.56 -6.83 -0.87
CA LEU A 97 -5.27 -6.33 -0.40
C LEU A 97 -4.87 -6.84 1.00
N ASP A 98 -5.80 -7.32 1.83
CA ASP A 98 -5.44 -7.99 3.10
C ASP A 98 -4.63 -9.28 2.85
N GLU A 99 -4.96 -10.01 1.80
CA GLU A 99 -4.27 -11.26 1.37
C GLU A 99 -3.20 -11.02 0.30
N PHE A 100 -2.77 -9.78 0.08
CA PHE A 100 -1.82 -9.43 -0.98
C PHE A 100 -0.54 -10.28 -0.96
N ALA A 101 -0.05 -10.65 0.24
CA ALA A 101 1.12 -11.50 0.40
C ALA A 101 0.91 -12.92 -0.15
N LEU A 102 -0.29 -13.48 -0.03
CA LEU A 102 -0.65 -14.79 -0.58
C LEU A 102 -0.79 -14.75 -2.10
N ILE A 103 -1.33 -13.64 -2.65
CA ILE A 103 -1.48 -13.47 -4.10
C ILE A 103 -0.12 -13.54 -4.81
N LEU A 104 0.92 -12.97 -4.22
CA LEU A 104 2.24 -12.91 -4.83
C LEU A 104 3.18 -14.09 -4.51
N HIS A 105 2.72 -15.14 -3.81
CA HIS A 105 3.50 -16.35 -3.47
C HIS A 105 4.99 -16.02 -3.17
N LEU A 106 5.22 -15.12 -2.21
CA LEU A 106 6.57 -14.68 -1.89
C LEU A 106 7.31 -15.74 -1.07
N ASP A 107 8.00 -16.64 -1.78
CA ASP A 107 8.95 -17.55 -1.14
C ASP A 107 10.03 -16.78 -0.35
N ASP A 108 10.21 -17.25 0.87
CA ASP A 108 10.74 -16.66 2.11
C ASP A 108 12.13 -15.97 2.10
N VAL A 109 12.79 -15.80 0.95
CA VAL A 109 14.24 -15.47 0.95
C VAL A 109 14.53 -13.97 0.95
N TYR A 110 13.52 -13.10 0.80
CA TYR A 110 13.76 -11.65 0.76
C TYR A 110 12.83 -10.76 1.60
N TRP A 111 11.70 -11.28 2.10
CA TRP A 111 10.68 -10.47 2.78
C TRP A 111 9.92 -11.23 3.87
N SER A 112 10.61 -11.85 4.84
CA SER A 112 9.92 -12.56 5.93
C SER A 112 8.95 -11.65 6.71
N GLU A 113 7.73 -12.15 6.90
CA GLU A 113 6.49 -11.59 7.48
C GLU A 113 5.43 -11.16 6.44
N GLU A 114 4.67 -12.14 5.94
CA GLU A 114 3.54 -12.02 5.00
C GLU A 114 2.57 -10.89 5.40
N GLY A 115 2.26 -10.76 6.68
CA GLY A 115 1.38 -9.71 7.19
C GLY A 115 1.92 -8.28 7.07
N ARG A 116 3.22 -8.10 6.80
CA ARG A 116 3.84 -6.78 6.62
C ARG A 116 3.52 -6.21 5.24
N GLN A 117 3.45 -7.04 4.20
CA GLN A 117 3.33 -6.57 2.83
C GLN A 117 1.95 -6.01 2.50
N SER A 118 0.89 -6.62 3.04
CA SER A 118 -0.48 -6.10 2.86
C SER A 118 -0.64 -4.70 3.44
N VAL A 119 -0.14 -4.46 4.66
CA VAL A 119 -0.13 -3.12 5.28
C VAL A 119 0.62 -2.10 4.41
N GLU A 120 1.77 -2.49 3.87
CA GLU A 120 2.60 -1.62 3.04
C GLU A 120 1.88 -1.18 1.75
N VAL A 121 1.22 -2.11 1.06
CA VAL A 121 0.46 -1.83 -0.17
C VAL A 121 -0.82 -1.04 0.12
N VAL A 122 -1.50 -1.32 1.22
CA VAL A 122 -2.72 -0.59 1.63
C VAL A 122 -2.41 0.87 1.93
N VAL A 123 -1.33 1.15 2.68
CA VAL A 123 -0.91 2.54 2.97
C VAL A 123 -0.54 3.28 1.69
N LEU A 124 0.18 2.63 0.77
CA LEU A 124 0.53 3.23 -0.52
C LEU A 124 -0.74 3.54 -1.35
N THR A 125 -1.67 2.59 -1.42
CA THR A 125 -2.93 2.75 -2.16
C THR A 125 -3.76 3.89 -1.59
N ALA A 126 -3.91 3.95 -0.26
CA ALA A 126 -4.62 5.04 0.41
C ALA A 126 -3.96 6.41 0.15
N ALA A 127 -2.63 6.48 0.20
CA ALA A 127 -1.90 7.71 -0.10
C ALA A 127 -2.12 8.18 -1.55
N LEU A 128 -2.09 7.25 -2.52
CA LEU A 128 -2.32 7.56 -3.93
C LEU A 128 -3.74 8.07 -4.21
N VAL A 129 -4.75 7.53 -3.53
CA VAL A 129 -6.15 7.95 -3.69
C VAL A 129 -6.44 9.27 -2.94
N LEU A 130 -5.73 9.55 -1.84
CA LEU A 130 -5.86 10.83 -1.12
C LEU A 130 -5.38 12.04 -1.94
N LEU A 131 -4.43 11.84 -2.86
CA LEU A 131 -3.95 12.92 -3.75
C LEU A 131 -5.09 13.52 -4.61
N PRO A 132 -5.81 12.76 -5.47
CA PRO A 132 -6.94 13.32 -6.21
C PRO A 132 -8.07 13.83 -5.32
N LEU A 133 -8.29 13.23 -4.15
CA LEU A 133 -9.26 13.75 -3.18
C LEU A 133 -8.89 15.14 -2.65
N SER A 134 -7.60 15.41 -2.38
CA SER A 134 -7.13 16.70 -1.89
C SER A 134 -7.20 17.84 -2.91
N GLY A 135 -7.66 17.57 -4.14
CA GLY A 135 -7.72 18.57 -5.22
C GLY A 135 -6.58 18.46 -6.22
N PHE A 136 -5.66 17.53 -6.00
CA PHE A 136 -4.55 17.26 -6.91
C PHE A 136 -5.03 16.38 -8.07
N SER A 137 -5.53 16.97 -9.16
CA SER A 137 -5.87 16.23 -10.39
C SER A 137 -4.73 16.34 -11.41
N PRO A 138 -3.81 15.38 -11.48
CA PRO A 138 -2.71 15.43 -12.44
C PRO A 138 -3.16 15.19 -13.89
N LEU A 139 -4.41 14.80 -14.12
CA LEU A 139 -4.95 14.47 -15.44
C LEU A 139 -6.18 15.31 -15.82
N GLY A 140 -6.61 16.26 -14.96
CA GLY A 140 -7.71 17.16 -15.29
C GLY A 140 -7.30 18.08 -16.44
N VAL A 141 -8.19 18.29 -17.40
CA VAL A 141 -8.00 19.18 -18.56
C VAL A 141 -9.21 20.10 -18.66
N ASP A 142 -9.44 20.91 -17.64
CA ASP A 142 -10.47 21.95 -17.70
C ASP A 142 -9.75 23.30 -17.80
N ASP A 143 -10.07 24.05 -18.86
CA ASP A 143 -9.58 25.34 -19.37
C ASP A 143 -8.35 25.94 -18.70
N VAL A 144 -7.22 25.87 -19.40
CA VAL A 144 -5.93 26.34 -18.89
C VAL A 144 -5.35 27.32 -19.91
N THR A 145 -5.15 28.57 -19.47
CA THR A 145 -4.49 29.61 -20.26
C THR A 145 -3.05 29.21 -20.62
N GLU A 146 -2.46 29.79 -21.67
CA GLU A 146 -1.14 29.35 -22.18
C GLU A 146 0.00 29.52 -21.15
N GLU A 147 -0.14 30.44 -20.18
CA GLU A 147 0.76 30.57 -19.02
C GLU A 147 0.55 29.45 -17.99
N GLU A 148 -0.69 29.12 -17.64
CA GLU A 148 -0.99 27.99 -16.76
C GLU A 148 -0.61 26.64 -17.40
N ARG A 149 -0.49 26.56 -18.74
CA ARG A 149 -0.05 25.35 -19.47
C ARG A 149 1.44 25.05 -19.25
N GLN A 150 2.30 26.07 -19.18
CA GLN A 150 3.71 25.90 -18.85
C GLN A 150 3.90 25.48 -17.38
N ASP A 151 3.11 26.06 -16.48
CA ASP A 151 3.04 25.63 -15.08
C ASP A 151 2.52 24.20 -14.95
N ARG A 152 1.54 23.80 -15.77
CA ARG A 152 1.03 22.42 -15.81
C ARG A 152 2.10 21.45 -16.30
N VAL A 153 2.84 21.77 -17.36
CA VAL A 153 3.93 20.90 -17.86
C VAL A 153 5.05 20.79 -16.82
N GLY A 154 5.47 21.91 -16.21
CA GLY A 154 6.47 21.92 -15.15
C GLY A 154 6.02 21.10 -13.92
N PHE A 155 4.74 21.21 -13.56
CA PHE A 155 4.13 20.45 -12.49
C PHE A 155 4.01 18.95 -12.80
N LEU A 156 3.56 18.59 -14.01
CA LEU A 156 3.48 17.20 -14.47
C LEU A 156 4.87 16.55 -14.54
N LEU A 157 5.88 17.28 -15.02
CA LEU A 157 7.27 16.85 -15.00
C LEU A 157 7.77 16.65 -13.57
N THR A 158 7.44 17.58 -12.66
CA THR A 158 7.81 17.47 -11.23
C THR A 158 7.14 16.25 -10.58
N LEU A 159 5.87 16.00 -10.88
CA LEU A 159 5.14 14.83 -10.40
C LEU A 159 5.71 13.52 -10.97
N ALA A 160 5.95 13.46 -12.28
CA ALA A 160 6.53 12.30 -12.93
C ALA A 160 7.94 11.99 -12.39
N LEU A 161 8.74 13.04 -12.17
CA LEU A 161 10.07 12.92 -11.57
C LEU A 161 10.00 12.44 -10.11
N ASN A 162 9.07 12.98 -9.32
CA ASN A 162 8.87 12.53 -7.94
C ASN A 162 8.41 11.06 -7.90
N PHE A 163 7.48 10.68 -8.78
CA PHE A 163 7.05 9.29 -8.94
C PHE A 163 8.23 8.38 -9.31
N LEU A 164 9.09 8.80 -10.24
CA LEU A 164 10.30 8.06 -10.59
C LEU A 164 11.23 7.91 -9.38
N PHE A 165 11.40 8.93 -8.55
CA PHE A 165 12.19 8.84 -7.32
C PHE A 165 11.59 7.87 -6.31
N ILE A 166 10.27 7.88 -6.13
CA ILE A 166 9.56 6.93 -5.27
C ILE A 166 9.77 5.51 -5.79
N LEU A 167 9.58 5.28 -7.09
CA LEU A 167 9.78 3.98 -7.73
C LEU A 167 11.23 3.48 -7.58
N VAL A 168 12.22 4.31 -7.88
CA VAL A 168 13.64 3.97 -7.68
C VAL A 168 13.91 3.65 -6.22
N THR A 169 13.32 4.40 -5.28
CA THR A 169 13.45 4.16 -3.84
C THR A 169 12.84 2.81 -3.41
N LEU A 170 11.70 2.44 -3.99
CA LEU A 170 11.04 1.14 -3.81
C LEU A 170 11.89 -0.01 -4.35
N VAL A 171 12.35 0.08 -5.60
CA VAL A 171 13.19 -0.96 -6.23
C VAL A 171 14.52 -1.12 -5.48
N LYS A 172 15.01 -0.05 -4.84
CA LYS A 172 16.16 -0.05 -3.91
C LYS A 172 15.86 -0.63 -2.52
N GLY A 173 14.63 -1.08 -2.26
CA GLY A 173 14.21 -1.73 -1.01
C GLY A 173 14.00 -0.76 0.16
N LYS A 174 13.74 0.53 -0.08
CA LYS A 174 13.61 1.56 0.96
C LYS A 174 12.19 2.07 1.13
N LEU A 175 11.24 1.17 1.37
CA LEU A 175 9.82 1.50 1.42
C LEU A 175 9.49 2.71 2.29
N ARG A 176 10.05 2.80 3.51
CA ARG A 176 9.72 3.91 4.42
C ARG A 176 10.06 5.27 3.81
N MET A 177 11.19 5.36 3.12
CA MET A 177 11.58 6.58 2.43
C MET A 177 10.70 6.83 1.21
N ALA A 178 10.22 5.77 0.54
CA ALA A 178 9.26 5.91 -0.55
C ALA A 178 7.90 6.41 -0.04
N LEU A 179 7.37 5.87 1.06
CA LEU A 179 6.10 6.29 1.67
C LEU A 179 6.16 7.74 2.17
N VAL A 180 7.20 8.09 2.93
CA VAL A 180 7.41 9.50 3.31
C VAL A 180 7.65 10.37 2.07
N GLY A 181 8.29 9.81 1.04
CA GLY A 181 8.55 10.44 -0.24
C GLY A 181 7.31 10.83 -1.05
N VAL A 182 6.17 10.16 -0.84
CA VAL A 182 4.88 10.54 -1.43
C VAL A 182 4.46 11.94 -0.96
N PHE A 183 4.63 12.21 0.33
CA PHE A 183 4.24 13.47 0.95
C PHE A 183 5.38 14.50 0.96
N VAL A 184 6.62 14.03 0.95
CA VAL A 184 7.83 14.85 1.05
C VAL A 184 8.79 14.46 -0.08
N PRO A 185 8.68 15.09 -1.27
CA PRO A 185 9.47 14.74 -2.46
C PRO A 185 10.98 14.68 -2.22
N PHE A 186 11.48 15.54 -1.32
CA PHE A 186 12.89 15.53 -0.92
C PHE A 186 13.33 14.19 -0.30
N VAL A 187 12.46 13.51 0.44
CA VAL A 187 12.75 12.20 1.02
C VAL A 187 12.79 11.12 -0.06
N ALA A 188 11.93 11.21 -1.09
CA ALA A 188 11.99 10.34 -2.27
C ALA A 188 13.31 10.52 -3.02
N LEU A 189 13.74 11.76 -3.26
CA LEU A 189 15.03 12.08 -3.90
C LEU A 189 16.21 11.50 -3.10
N VAL A 190 16.26 11.74 -1.80
CA VAL A 190 17.31 11.20 -0.92
C VAL A 190 17.28 9.67 -0.90
N GLY A 191 16.08 9.08 -0.95
CA GLY A 191 15.85 7.64 -1.11
C GLY A 191 16.41 7.11 -2.42
N ALA A 192 16.18 7.83 -3.52
CA ALA A 192 16.57 7.47 -4.86
C ALA A 192 18.08 7.61 -5.07
N VAL A 193 18.73 8.63 -4.50
CA VAL A 193 20.19 8.84 -4.64
C VAL A 193 20.98 7.88 -3.77
N ARG A 194 20.54 7.62 -2.52
CA ARG A 194 21.30 6.78 -1.57
C ARG A 194 21.46 5.33 -2.07
N LEU A 195 22.49 4.64 -1.55
CA LEU A 195 22.75 3.22 -1.83
C LEU A 195 21.54 2.33 -1.52
N ALA A 196 21.27 1.35 -2.38
CA ALA A 196 20.21 0.37 -2.21
C ALA A 196 20.41 -0.53 -0.98
N ARG A 197 19.31 -1.06 -0.43
CA ARG A 197 19.33 -2.05 0.65
C ARG A 197 19.92 -3.38 0.15
N PRO A 198 20.77 -4.06 0.95
CA PRO A 198 21.28 -5.38 0.62
C PRO A 198 20.17 -6.37 0.32
N GLY A 199 20.32 -7.07 -0.79
CA GLY A 199 19.39 -8.09 -1.33
C GLY A 199 18.25 -7.54 -2.20
N SER A 200 18.09 -6.22 -2.35
CA SER A 200 17.02 -5.66 -3.20
C SER A 200 17.22 -6.04 -4.66
N TRP A 201 16.18 -5.92 -5.49
CA TRP A 201 16.34 -6.19 -6.92
C TRP A 201 17.45 -5.31 -7.53
N TRP A 202 17.48 -4.03 -7.17
CA TRP A 202 18.54 -3.08 -7.56
C TRP A 202 19.94 -3.53 -7.09
N TRP A 203 20.02 -4.12 -5.90
CA TRP A 203 21.26 -4.63 -5.34
C TRP A 203 21.76 -5.88 -6.07
N ARG A 204 20.86 -6.82 -6.38
CA ARG A 204 21.18 -8.07 -7.07
C ARG A 204 21.64 -7.83 -8.51
N HIS A 205 20.98 -6.93 -9.22
CA HIS A 205 21.24 -6.71 -10.65
C HIS A 205 22.26 -5.60 -10.89
N LEU A 206 22.05 -4.41 -10.32
CA LEU A 206 22.85 -3.23 -10.64
C LEU A 206 24.15 -3.11 -9.83
N TYR A 207 24.20 -3.70 -8.63
CA TYR A 207 25.41 -3.71 -7.81
C TYR A 207 26.25 -4.98 -7.92
N ARG A 208 25.89 -5.91 -8.82
CA ARG A 208 26.62 -7.17 -9.05
C ARG A 208 28.13 -6.97 -9.24
N ARG A 209 28.51 -5.97 -10.05
CA ARG A 209 29.91 -5.66 -10.39
C ARG A 209 30.53 -4.52 -9.55
N ARG A 210 29.81 -3.96 -8.56
CA ARG A 210 30.26 -2.80 -7.77
C ARG A 210 30.64 -3.20 -6.34
N HIS A 211 31.75 -3.91 -6.18
CA HIS A 211 32.22 -4.47 -4.91
C HIS A 211 32.36 -3.43 -3.78
N ARG A 212 32.94 -2.26 -4.05
CA ARG A 212 33.08 -1.16 -3.06
C ARG A 212 31.73 -0.60 -2.60
N ALA A 213 30.76 -0.48 -3.51
CA ALA A 213 29.41 -0.01 -3.17
C ALA A 213 28.64 -1.05 -2.34
N ARG A 214 28.85 -2.35 -2.61
CA ARG A 214 28.28 -3.43 -1.80
C ARG A 214 28.85 -3.43 -0.38
N ALA A 215 30.18 -3.39 -0.22
CA ALA A 215 30.79 -3.36 1.11
C ALA A 215 30.24 -2.19 1.97
N ARG A 216 30.20 -0.97 1.40
CA ARG A 216 29.66 0.22 2.08
C ARG A 216 28.17 0.10 2.39
N GLY A 217 27.37 -0.40 1.44
CA GLY A 217 25.93 -0.57 1.59
C GLY A 217 25.57 -1.57 2.68
N THR A 218 26.27 -2.71 2.75
CA THR A 218 26.06 -3.75 3.77
C THR A 218 26.37 -3.22 5.17
N VAL A 219 27.53 -2.57 5.36
CA VAL A 219 27.94 -2.02 6.65
C VAL A 219 26.96 -0.93 7.13
N ARG A 220 26.47 -0.09 6.22
CA ARG A 220 25.48 0.96 6.55
C ARG A 220 24.13 0.37 6.93
N ALA A 221 23.63 -0.58 6.14
CA ALA A 221 22.36 -1.25 6.43
C ALA A 221 22.41 -1.94 7.79
N TYR A 222 23.49 -2.67 8.07
CA TYR A 222 23.72 -3.30 9.37
C TYR A 222 23.69 -2.31 10.54
N ARG A 223 24.42 -1.19 10.45
CA ARG A 223 24.42 -0.15 11.51
C ARG A 223 23.04 0.47 11.72
N HIS A 224 22.33 0.77 10.63
CA HIS A 224 20.99 1.34 10.70
C HIS A 224 19.98 0.37 11.30
N ASP A 225 20.02 -0.90 10.89
CA ASP A 225 19.16 -1.93 11.45
C ASP A 225 19.50 -2.14 12.92
N LYS A 226 20.77 -2.26 13.32
CA LYS A 226 21.14 -2.38 14.74
C LYS A 226 20.55 -1.25 15.62
N ARG A 227 20.57 0.00 15.13
CA ARG A 227 20.05 1.17 15.86
C ARG A 227 18.52 1.17 15.96
N TRP A 228 17.83 0.89 14.85
CA TRP A 228 16.39 1.09 14.78
C TRP A 228 15.56 -0.17 14.99
N THR A 229 16.15 -1.37 14.98
CA THR A 229 15.40 -2.63 15.03
C THR A 229 14.58 -2.80 16.31
N ARG A 230 15.09 -2.38 17.49
CA ARG A 230 14.32 -2.49 18.75
C ARG A 230 13.08 -1.59 18.79
N VAL A 231 13.25 -0.31 18.47
CA VAL A 231 12.14 0.69 18.45
C VAL A 231 11.09 0.29 17.42
N ARG A 232 11.57 -0.10 16.25
CA ARG A 232 10.77 -0.59 15.14
C ARG A 232 9.98 -1.84 15.49
N ARG A 233 10.60 -2.85 16.11
CA ARG A 233 9.88 -4.05 16.56
C ARG A 233 8.77 -3.68 17.54
N LYS A 234 9.03 -2.84 18.54
CA LYS A 234 7.97 -2.38 19.47
C LYS A 234 6.79 -1.70 18.78
N VAL A 235 7.03 -0.78 17.84
CA VAL A 235 5.96 -0.10 17.10
C VAL A 235 5.25 -1.08 16.14
N GLN A 236 5.98 -2.02 15.55
CA GLN A 236 5.43 -3.02 14.63
C GLN A 236 4.69 -4.15 15.36
N ASP A 237 5.09 -4.53 16.57
CA ASP A 237 4.36 -5.50 17.42
C ASP A 237 3.03 -4.88 17.90
N LEU A 238 3.03 -3.55 18.09
CA LEU A 238 1.84 -2.77 18.42
C LEU A 238 0.86 -2.68 17.23
N ILE A 239 1.36 -2.58 16.00
CA ILE A 239 0.54 -2.37 14.78
C ILE A 239 0.24 -3.69 14.04
N GLY A 240 1.20 -4.59 13.91
CA GLY A 240 1.18 -5.81 13.10
C GLY A 240 0.81 -7.10 13.86
N GLY A 241 0.86 -7.07 15.19
CA GLY A 241 0.58 -8.23 16.05
C GLY A 241 1.76 -9.20 16.15
N PHE A 242 2.12 -9.53 17.39
CA PHE A 242 3.14 -10.50 17.78
C PHE A 242 3.00 -11.81 16.97
N GLN A 243 3.95 -12.09 16.07
CA GLN A 243 4.10 -13.43 15.50
C GLN A 243 5.11 -14.18 16.36
N GLU A 244 4.59 -15.09 17.18
CA GLU A 244 5.42 -16.11 17.80
C GLU A 244 5.95 -17.02 16.69
N ARG A 245 7.25 -17.25 16.69
CA ARG A 245 7.94 -18.08 15.69
C ARG A 245 7.31 -19.45 15.71
N VAL A 246 6.84 -19.95 14.58
CA VAL A 246 6.62 -21.39 14.41
C VAL A 246 7.98 -22.05 14.69
N PRO A 247 8.11 -22.89 15.73
CA PRO A 247 9.34 -23.63 15.97
C PRO A 247 9.60 -24.46 14.73
N GLY A 248 10.81 -24.33 14.17
CA GLY A 248 11.22 -25.09 13.01
C GLY A 248 10.92 -26.57 13.22
N ARG A 249 10.34 -27.21 12.20
CA ARG A 249 10.28 -28.66 12.08
C ARG A 249 11.67 -29.19 12.41
N GLY A 250 11.78 -29.87 13.54
CA GLY A 250 12.95 -30.65 13.87
C GLY A 250 13.22 -31.58 12.70
N THR A 251 14.39 -31.42 12.10
CA THR A 251 14.98 -32.44 11.25
C THR A 251 15.01 -33.71 12.07
N GLY A 252 14.19 -34.69 11.69
CA GLY A 252 14.27 -36.04 12.23
C GLY A 252 15.66 -36.59 11.93
N SER A 253 16.45 -36.72 12.99
CA SER A 253 17.65 -37.55 13.02
C SER A 253 17.43 -38.58 14.10
N SER A 254 17.11 -39.80 13.68
CA SER A 254 17.47 -41.13 14.24
C SER A 254 16.51 -42.15 13.66
#